data_AF-A0A536A4P8-F1
#
_entry.id   AF-A0A536A4P8-F1
#
_cell.length_a   1.000
_cell.length_b   1.000
_cell.length_c   1.000
_cell.angle_alpha   90.00
_cell.angle_beta   90.00
_cell.angle_gamma   90.00
#
_symmetry.space_group_name_H-M   'P 1'
#
loop_
_entity.id
_entity.type
_entity.pdbx_description
1 polymer ?
#
loop_
_entity_poly.entity_id
_entity_poly.type
_entity_poly.pdbx_seq_one_letter_code
_entity_poly.pdbx_strand_id
1 'polypeptide(L)'
;LGECAQCRTALAEETNAWDPAAGGAICAGCAAGLPYVAPLTVRGLKSLRYLLVSDLAAASRLRMDALLTAELDRHLRGFLRYVLDRDISTTHLMDELRTLPHHAPVS
;
A
#
# COMPACT_ATOMS: atom_id res chain seq x y z
N LEU A 1 7.92 -3.15 5.23
CA LEU A 1 8.16 -1.70 5.35
C LEU A 1 9.65 -1.33 5.61
N GLY A 2 10.61 -2.21 5.34
CA GLY A 2 12.04 -1.88 5.37
C GLY A 2 12.56 -1.37 4.01
N GLU A 3 11.99 -1.86 2.93
CA GLU A 3 12.39 -1.58 1.54
C GLU A 3 11.26 -0.87 0.78
N CYS A 4 11.66 -0.11 -0.24
CA CYS A 4 10.78 0.51 -1.22
C CYS A 4 10.00 -0.57 -1.97
N ALA A 5 8.68 -0.42 -2.04
CA ALA A 5 7.82 -1.39 -2.70
C ALA A 5 8.07 -1.46 -4.22
N GLN A 6 8.66 -0.43 -4.81
CA GLN A 6 8.94 -0.34 -6.25
C GLN A 6 10.37 -0.75 -6.63
N CYS A 7 11.39 -0.17 -6.00
CA CYS A 7 12.79 -0.42 -6.38
C CYS A 7 13.56 -1.33 -5.41
N ARG A 8 12.93 -1.77 -4.32
CA ARG A 8 13.51 -2.64 -3.27
C ARG A 8 14.69 -2.05 -2.49
N THR A 9 15.13 -0.83 -2.77
CA THR A 9 16.12 -0.12 -1.95
C THR A 9 15.58 0.13 -0.54
N ALA A 10 16.45 0.11 0.47
CA ALA A 10 16.10 0.47 1.84
C ALA A 10 15.45 1.87 1.93
N LEU A 11 14.35 2.00 2.68
CA LEU A 11 13.69 3.28 2.92
C LEU A 11 14.45 4.07 3.98
N ALA A 12 14.99 5.22 3.57
CA ALA A 12 15.69 6.17 4.43
C ALA A 12 14.73 6.85 5.44
N GLU A 13 15.29 7.40 6.52
CA GLU A 13 14.54 8.19 7.52
C GLU A 13 14.28 9.62 7.02
N GLU A 14 13.64 9.72 5.86
CA GLU A 14 13.20 10.97 5.23
C GLU A 14 11.71 10.90 4.90
N THR A 15 11.15 11.98 4.36
CA THR A 15 9.79 11.93 3.80
C THR A 15 9.81 11.05 2.56
N ASN A 16 9.22 9.87 2.70
CA ASN A 16 8.99 8.91 1.64
C ASN A 16 7.58 9.16 1.06
N ALA A 17 7.08 8.23 0.25
CA ALA A 17 5.67 8.28 -0.19
C ALA A 17 4.98 6.93 0.02
N TRP A 18 3.66 6.95 -0.13
CA TRP A 18 2.80 5.77 -0.12
C TRP A 18 2.09 5.64 -1.45
N ASP A 19 2.29 4.50 -2.10
CA ASP A 19 1.60 4.13 -3.33
C ASP A 19 0.90 2.77 -3.14
N PRO A 20 -0.44 2.76 -3.08
CA PRO A 20 -1.21 1.52 -3.01
C PRO A 20 -0.92 0.55 -4.17
N ALA A 21 -0.68 1.07 -5.38
CA ALA A 21 -0.44 0.24 -6.56
C ALA A 21 0.93 -0.46 -6.52
N ALA A 22 1.94 0.22 -5.98
CA ALA A 22 3.25 -0.39 -5.70
C ALA A 22 3.21 -1.37 -4.50
N GLY A 23 2.14 -1.38 -3.70
CA GLY A 23 2.00 -2.26 -2.54
C GLY A 23 2.43 -1.63 -1.21
N GLY A 24 2.54 -0.30 -1.13
CA GLY A 24 2.80 0.42 0.12
C GLY A 24 3.83 1.54 -0.01
N ALA A 25 4.79 1.59 0.91
CA ALA A 25 5.77 2.68 0.97
C ALA A 25 6.80 2.61 -0.17
N ILE A 26 7.06 3.75 -0.82
CA ILE A 26 8.08 3.93 -1.87
C ILE A 26 9.07 5.03 -1.46
N CYS A 27 10.33 4.91 -1.91
CA CYS A 27 11.36 5.90 -1.57
C CYS A 27 11.12 7.25 -2.27
N ALA A 28 11.72 8.32 -1.75
CA ALA A 28 11.62 9.66 -2.35
C ALA A 28 12.04 9.69 -3.83
N GLY A 29 13.05 8.88 -4.22
CA GLY A 29 13.48 8.76 -5.61
C GLY A 29 12.41 8.17 -6.54
N CYS A 30 11.71 7.11 -6.12
CA CYS A 30 10.58 6.57 -6.89
C CYS A 30 9.39 7.53 -6.90
N ALA A 31 9.14 8.24 -5.79
CA ALA A 31 8.08 9.21 -5.67
C ALA A 31 8.26 10.43 -6.60
N ALA A 32 9.49 10.89 -6.82
CA ALA A 32 9.78 12.07 -7.64
C ALA A 32 9.36 11.93 -9.11
N GLY A 33 9.24 10.70 -9.63
CA GLY A 33 8.79 10.44 -10.99
C GLY A 33 7.27 10.37 -11.16
N LEU A 34 6.50 10.50 -10.07
CA LEU A 34 5.05 10.34 -10.08
C LEU A 34 4.34 11.70 -9.91
N PRO A 35 3.27 11.95 -10.70
CA PRO A 35 2.59 13.25 -10.69
C PRO A 35 1.88 13.54 -9.37
N TYR A 36 1.41 12.50 -8.66
CA TYR A 36 0.78 12.64 -7.35
C TYR A 36 0.95 11.36 -6.54
N VAL A 37 1.63 11.46 -5.41
CA VAL A 37 1.71 10.39 -4.41
C VAL A 37 1.54 10.98 -3.02
N ALA A 38 0.88 10.22 -2.14
CA ALA A 38 0.67 10.66 -0.77
C ALA A 38 2.01 10.64 -0.02
N PRO A 39 2.44 11.74 0.62
CA PRO A 39 3.67 11.74 1.40
C PRO A 39 3.52 10.83 2.60
N LEU A 40 4.59 10.09 2.90
CA LEU A 40 4.73 9.29 4.12
C LEU A 40 5.86 9.92 4.95
N THR A 41 5.49 10.54 6.06
CA THR A 41 6.44 11.17 6.98
C THR A 41 7.34 10.13 7.64
N VAL A 42 8.50 10.57 8.13
CA VAL A 42 9.41 9.72 8.93
C VAL A 42 8.67 9.10 10.12
N ARG A 43 7.80 9.88 10.77
CA ARG A 43 6.99 9.41 11.91
C ARG A 43 5.95 8.38 11.47
N GLY A 44 5.27 8.61 10.35
CA GLY A 44 4.35 7.65 9.74
C GLY A 44 5.05 6.31 9.44
N LEU A 45 6.20 6.35 8.76
CA LEU A 45 7.00 5.16 8.44
C LEU A 45 7.44 4.40 9.69
N LYS A 46 7.99 5.10 10.70
CA LYS A 46 8.40 4.47 11.97
C LYS A 46 7.22 3.85 12.70
N SER A 47 6.07 4.54 12.70
CA SER A 47 4.84 4.05 13.33
C SER A 47 4.33 2.79 12.65
N LEU A 48 4.27 2.75 11.32
CA LEU A 48 3.87 1.55 10.57
C LEU A 48 4.83 0.39 10.80
N ARG A 49 6.15 0.64 10.83
CA ARG A 49 7.16 -0.38 11.15
C ARG A 49 6.94 -0.96 12.55
N TYR A 50 6.70 -0.10 13.54
CA TYR A 50 6.40 -0.52 14.90
C TYR A 50 5.12 -1.36 14.96
N LEU A 51 4.04 -0.88 14.35
CA LEU A 51 2.74 -1.57 14.34
C LEU A 51 2.81 -2.95 13.69
N LEU A 52 3.61 -3.14 12.63
CA LEU A 52 3.75 -4.43 11.94
C LEU A 52 4.39 -5.53 12.79
N VAL A 53 5.25 -5.17 13.74
CA VAL A 53 5.99 -6.14 14.57
C VAL A 53 5.48 -6.20 16.00
N SER A 54 4.51 -5.36 16.35
CA SER A 54 3.95 -5.27 17.69
C SER A 54 2.76 -6.21 17.86
N ASP A 55 2.63 -6.82 19.03
CA ASP A 55 1.35 -7.36 19.47
C ASP A 55 0.37 -6.22 19.82
N LEU A 56 -0.89 -6.55 20.13
CA LEU A 56 -1.92 -5.55 20.43
C LEU A 56 -1.57 -4.70 21.67
N ALA A 57 -0.97 -5.31 22.69
CA ALA A 57 -0.62 -4.63 23.92
C ALA A 57 0.50 -3.60 23.69
N ALA A 58 1.51 -3.94 22.90
CA ALA A 58 2.57 -3.05 22.48
C ALA A 58 2.04 -1.98 21.51
N ALA A 59 1.22 -2.35 20.52
CA ALA A 59 0.65 -1.42 19.56
C ALA A 59 -0.17 -0.32 20.24
N SER A 60 -0.95 -0.67 21.28
CA SER A 60 -1.77 0.30 22.04
C SER A 60 -0.95 1.37 22.79
N ARG A 61 0.37 1.18 22.96
CA ARG A 61 1.26 2.16 23.59
C ARG A 61 1.75 3.23 22.63
N LEU A 62 1.55 3.06 21.31
CA LEU A 62 1.93 4.05 20.32
C LEU A 62 1.11 5.33 20.52
N ARG A 63 1.80 6.44 20.80
CA ARG A 63 1.14 7.75 20.96
C ARG A 63 0.75 8.31 19.59
N MET A 64 -0.54 8.24 19.30
CA MET A 64 -1.13 8.80 18.09
C MET A 64 -1.76 10.15 18.41
N ASP A 65 -1.28 11.21 17.76
CA ASP A 65 -2.01 12.49 17.71
C ASP A 65 -2.88 12.54 16.45
N ALA A 66 -3.65 13.61 16.32
CA ALA A 66 -4.58 13.79 15.21
C ALA A 66 -3.89 13.74 13.83
N LEU A 67 -2.68 14.30 13.72
CA LEU A 67 -1.95 14.33 12.45
C LEU A 67 -1.47 12.93 12.05
N LEU A 68 -0.82 12.21 12.96
CA LEU A 68 -0.37 10.85 12.70
C LEU A 68 -1.57 9.92 12.43
N THR A 69 -2.65 10.07 13.18
CA THR A 69 -3.87 9.27 12.99
C THR A 69 -4.43 9.49 11.58
N ALA A 70 -4.57 10.74 11.15
CA ALA A 70 -5.09 11.07 9.82
C ALA A 70 -4.18 10.58 8.68
N GLU A 71 -2.86 10.66 8.86
CA GLU A 71 -1.87 10.13 7.91
C GLU A 71 -2.01 8.61 7.76
N LEU A 72 -1.93 7.86 8.86
CA LEU A 72 -2.01 6.40 8.83
C LEU A 72 -3.37 5.91 8.32
N ASP A 73 -4.46 6.55 8.76
CA ASP A 73 -5.81 6.22 8.31
C ASP A 73 -5.97 6.40 6.80
N ARG A 74 -5.49 7.52 6.24
CA ARG A 74 -5.48 7.77 4.79
C ARG A 74 -4.72 6.69 4.03
N HIS A 75 -3.52 6.33 4.48
CA HIS A 75 -2.69 5.34 3.80
C HIS A 75 -3.30 3.95 3.85
N LEU A 76 -3.70 3.49 5.03
CA LEU A 76 -4.21 2.14 5.24
C LEU A 76 -5.58 1.95 4.61
N ARG A 77 -6.48 2.94 4.71
CA ARG A 77 -7.78 2.89 4.01
C ARG A 77 -7.62 2.97 2.51
N GLY A 78 -6.73 3.82 2.01
CA GLY A 78 -6.42 3.92 0.58
C GLY A 78 -5.86 2.61 0.03
N PHE A 79 -4.97 1.96 0.79
CA PHE A 79 -4.44 0.65 0.44
C PHE A 79 -5.52 -0.43 0.43
N LEU A 80 -6.34 -0.49 1.49
CA LEU A 80 -7.44 -1.46 1.56
C LEU A 80 -8.44 -1.27 0.42
N ARG A 81 -8.82 -0.03 0.11
CA ARG A 81 -9.69 0.30 -1.02
C ARG A 81 -9.11 -0.22 -2.33
N TYR A 82 -7.85 0.08 -2.60
CA TYR A 82 -7.18 -0.36 -3.83
C TYR A 82 -7.17 -1.89 -3.97
N VAL A 83 -6.82 -2.60 -2.89
CA VAL A 83 -6.79 -4.09 -2.89
C VAL A 83 -8.20 -4.65 -3.12
N LEU A 84 -9.19 -4.19 -2.36
CA LEU A 84 -10.56 -4.68 -2.48
C LEU A 84 -11.16 -4.42 -3.86
N ASP A 85 -11.02 -3.21 -4.40
CA ASP A 85 -11.55 -2.87 -5.72
C ASP A 85 -10.88 -3.71 -6.82
N ARG A 86 -9.58 -3.98 -6.70
CA ARG A 86 -8.84 -4.85 -7.62
C ARG A 86 -9.28 -6.31 -7.54
N ASP A 87 -9.50 -6.84 -6.33
CA ASP A 87 -9.95 -8.22 -6.13
C ASP A 87 -11.37 -8.41 -6.68
N ILE A 88 -12.26 -7.44 -6.46
CA ILE A 88 -13.62 -7.44 -7.04
C ILE A 88 -13.54 -7.43 -8.57
N SER A 89 -12.72 -6.55 -9.16
CA SER A 89 -12.57 -6.45 -10.62
C SER A 89 -12.01 -7.74 -11.22
N THR A 90 -11.04 -8.36 -10.56
CA THR A 90 -10.44 -9.63 -11.00
C THR A 90 -11.47 -10.76 -10.95
N THR A 91 -12.28 -10.82 -9.90
CA THR A 91 -13.34 -11.82 -9.76
C THR A 91 -14.39 -11.66 -10.87
N HIS A 92 -14.84 -10.44 -11.14
CA HIS A 92 -15.79 -10.15 -12.22
C HIS A 92 -15.27 -10.59 -13.59
N LEU A 93 -14.00 -10.27 -13.90
CA LEU A 93 -13.36 -10.73 -15.14
C LEU A 93 -13.34 -12.26 -15.22
N MET A 94 -13.01 -12.96 -14.14
CA MET A 94 -12.99 -14.41 -14.12
C MET A 94 -14.39 -15.01 -14.35
N ASP A 95 -15.44 -14.37 -13.83
CA ASP A 95 -16.83 -14.78 -14.07
C ASP A 95 -17.23 -14.55 -15.53
N GLU A 96 -16.88 -13.42 -16.13
CA GLU A 96 -17.09 -13.15 -17.56
C GLU A 96 -16.39 -14.20 -18.43
N LEU A 97 -15.10 -14.50 -18.18
CA LEU A 97 -14.33 -15.49 -18.93
C LEU A 97 -14.95 -16.89 -18.88
N ARG A 98 -15.60 -17.28 -17.77
CA ARG A 98 -16.32 -18.56 -17.66
C ARG A 98 -17.56 -18.63 -18.55
N THR A 99 -18.17 -17.49 -18.85
CA THR A 99 -19.36 -17.41 -19.71
C THR A 99 -19.02 -17.30 -21.20
N LEU A 100 -17.76 -16.99 -21.55
CA LEU A 100 -17.34 -16.93 -22.95
C LEU A 100 -17.34 -18.32 -23.59
N PRO A 101 -17.84 -18.44 -24.85
CA PRO A 101 -17.76 -19.70 -25.58
C PRO A 101 -16.30 -20.12 -25.70
N HIS A 102 -15.97 -21.33 -25.25
CA HIS A 102 -14.63 -21.87 -25.41
C HIS A 102 -14.42 -22.20 -26.89
N HIS A 103 -13.62 -21.40 -27.58
CA HIS A 103 -13.23 -21.68 -28.95
C HIS A 103 -12.32 -22.92 -28.95
N ALA A 104 -12.71 -23.97 -29.69
CA ALA A 104 -11.86 -25.15 -29.86
C ALA A 104 -10.53 -24.75 -30.49
N PRO A 105 -9.39 -25.34 -30.06
CA PRO A 105 -8.09 -24.99 -30.63
C PRO A 105 -8.08 -25.32 -32.14
N VAL A 106 -7.61 -24.35 -32.93
CA VAL A 106 -7.38 -24.52 -34.37
C VAL A 106 -6.24 -25.53 -34.52
N SER A 107 -6.53 -26.64 -35.23
CA SER A 107 -5.57 -27.69 -35.57
C SER A 107 -4.58 -27.23 -36.65
#